data_AF-A9BZ79-F1
#
_entry.id   AF-A9BZ79-F1
#
_cell.length_a   1.000
_cell.length_b   1.000
_cell.length_c   1.000
_cell.angle_alpha   90.00
_cell.angle_beta   90.00
_cell.angle_gamma   90.00
#
_symmetry.space_group_name_H-M   'P 1'
#
loop_
_entity.id
_entity.type
_entity.pdbx_description
1 polymer ?
#
loop_
_entity_poly.entity_id
_entity_poly.type
_entity_poly.pdbx_seq_one_letter_code
_entity_poly.pdbx_strand_id
1 'polypeptide(L)'
;MRRTYEPGMSVSLVARQEDVSAGLLFQWRKLERQGALTAVSAGEAVVPASELAAARAEIAKLQRVLGKKTLENEILKEAVEYAAEKLPTCPAMATDVPVPW
;
A
#
# COMPACT_ATOMS: atom_id res chain seq x y z
N MET A 1 -0.12 -33.95 -0.21
CA MET A 1 -0.75 -33.21 -1.33
C MET A 1 -0.42 -33.75 -2.70
N ARG A 2 0.87 -33.83 -3.08
CA ARG A 2 1.32 -34.26 -4.42
C ARG A 2 0.71 -35.60 -4.88
N ARG A 3 0.64 -36.62 -3.99
CA ARG A 3 0.00 -37.91 -4.25
C ARG A 3 -1.46 -37.83 -4.69
N THR A 4 -2.19 -36.77 -4.31
CA THR A 4 -3.59 -36.63 -4.68
C THR A 4 -3.79 -36.22 -6.15
N TYR A 5 -2.73 -35.78 -6.84
CA TYR A 5 -2.75 -35.39 -8.26
C TYR A 5 -2.19 -36.47 -9.19
N GLU A 6 -1.72 -37.59 -8.64
CA GLU A 6 -1.24 -38.71 -9.43
C GLU A 6 -2.40 -39.32 -10.23
N PRO A 7 -2.21 -39.64 -11.53
CA PRO A 7 -3.24 -40.27 -12.33
C PRO A 7 -3.62 -41.63 -11.71
N GLY A 8 -4.91 -41.79 -11.40
CA GLY A 8 -5.44 -42.98 -10.71
C GLY A 8 -5.62 -42.85 -9.20
N MET A 9 -5.16 -41.75 -8.58
CA MET A 9 -5.34 -41.49 -7.14
C MET A 9 -6.49 -40.51 -6.88
N SER A 10 -7.50 -40.94 -6.13
CA SER A 10 -8.58 -40.05 -5.67
C SER A 10 -8.29 -39.48 -4.28
N VAL A 11 -8.88 -38.32 -3.97
CA VAL A 11 -8.71 -37.67 -2.66
C VAL A 11 -9.18 -38.57 -1.52
N SER A 12 -10.26 -39.31 -1.73
CA SER A 12 -10.82 -40.26 -0.76
C SER A 12 -9.92 -41.49 -0.55
N LEU A 13 -9.21 -41.94 -1.59
CA LEU A 13 -8.27 -43.04 -1.49
C LEU A 13 -7.00 -42.61 -0.72
N VAL A 14 -6.45 -41.44 -1.03
CA VAL A 14 -5.29 -40.89 -0.30
C VAL A 14 -5.65 -40.56 1.15
N ALA A 15 -6.85 -40.06 1.41
CA ALA A 15 -7.38 -39.83 2.76
C ALA A 15 -7.33 -41.10 3.63
N ARG A 16 -7.76 -42.23 3.07
CA ARG A 16 -7.76 -43.53 3.75
C ARG A 16 -6.37 -44.12 3.94
N GLN A 17 -5.45 -43.86 3.02
CA GLN A 17 -4.07 -44.37 3.11
C GLN A 17 -3.22 -43.62 4.13
N GLU A 18 -3.52 -42.33 4.34
CA GLU A 18 -2.76 -41.45 5.23
C GLU A 18 -3.50 -41.16 6.55
N ASP A 19 -4.64 -41.83 6.80
CA ASP A 19 -5.53 -41.61 7.95
C ASP A 19 -5.92 -40.13 8.19
N VAL A 20 -6.09 -39.38 7.09
CA VAL A 20 -6.49 -37.96 7.12
C VAL A 20 -7.93 -37.82 6.63
N SER A 21 -8.71 -36.92 7.24
CA SER A 21 -10.04 -36.58 6.73
C SER A 21 -9.99 -36.10 5.28
N ALA A 22 -10.80 -36.71 4.41
CA ALA A 22 -10.91 -36.30 3.01
C ALA A 22 -11.33 -34.83 2.88
N GLY A 23 -12.18 -34.32 3.79
CA GLY A 23 -12.59 -32.91 3.80
C GLY A 23 -11.41 -31.96 4.02
N LEU A 24 -10.45 -32.35 4.85
CA LEU A 24 -9.23 -31.58 5.11
C LEU A 24 -8.32 -31.57 3.87
N LEU A 25 -8.18 -32.70 3.18
CA LEU A 25 -7.47 -32.75 1.90
C LEU A 25 -8.15 -31.90 0.82
N PHE A 26 -9.48 -31.86 0.75
CA PHE A 26 -10.16 -30.95 -0.19
C PHE A 26 -9.91 -29.48 0.13
N GLN A 27 -9.98 -29.12 1.41
CA GLN A 27 -9.71 -27.76 1.86
C GLN A 27 -8.27 -27.33 1.57
N TRP A 28 -7.30 -28.18 1.89
CA TRP A 28 -5.90 -27.91 1.59
C TRP A 28 -5.64 -27.84 0.07
N ARG A 29 -6.30 -28.68 -0.75
CA ARG A 29 -6.15 -28.62 -2.22
C ARG A 29 -6.69 -27.30 -2.77
N LYS A 30 -7.81 -26.83 -2.22
CA LYS A 30 -8.38 -25.53 -2.54
C LYS A 30 -7.40 -24.40 -2.17
N LEU A 31 -6.81 -24.45 -0.98
CA LEU A 31 -5.81 -23.47 -0.52
C LEU A 31 -4.53 -23.51 -1.37
N GLU A 32 -4.04 -24.68 -1.72
CA GLU A 32 -2.86 -24.85 -2.59
C GLU A 32 -3.10 -24.24 -3.98
N ARG A 33 -4.26 -24.48 -4.60
CA ARG A 33 -4.64 -23.86 -5.88
C ARG A 33 -4.84 -22.34 -5.78
N GLN A 34 -5.24 -21.86 -4.61
CA GLN A 34 -5.36 -20.44 -4.30
C GLN A 34 -4.01 -19.80 -3.91
N GLY A 35 -2.91 -20.56 -3.92
CA GLY A 35 -1.58 -20.08 -3.49
C GLY A 35 -1.42 -19.90 -1.99
N ALA A 36 -2.42 -20.29 -1.19
CA ALA A 36 -2.46 -20.09 0.25
C ALA A 36 -1.67 -21.14 1.06
N LEU A 37 -1.38 -22.31 0.48
CA LEU A 37 -0.61 -23.34 1.21
C LEU A 37 0.89 -23.02 1.30
N THR A 38 1.43 -22.24 0.36
CA THR A 38 2.82 -21.76 0.37
C THR A 38 3.03 -20.60 1.34
N ALA A 39 1.98 -19.82 1.60
CA ALA A 39 2.05 -18.63 2.43
C ALA A 39 1.95 -18.94 3.94
N VAL A 40 1.19 -19.97 4.31
CA VAL A 40 1.08 -20.44 5.72
C VAL A 40 2.37 -21.12 6.19
N SER A 41 3.15 -21.74 5.29
CA SER A 41 4.43 -22.40 5.62
C SER A 41 5.61 -21.42 5.82
N ALA A 42 5.51 -20.19 5.31
CA ALA A 42 6.59 -19.19 5.39
C ALA A 42 6.44 -18.22 6.58
N GLY A 43 5.32 -18.28 7.32
CA GLY A 43 5.05 -17.33 8.41
C GLY A 43 4.87 -15.87 7.96
N GLU A 44 4.76 -15.63 6.65
CA GLU A 44 4.60 -14.29 6.09
C GLU A 44 3.12 -13.87 6.13
N ALA A 45 2.87 -12.64 6.57
CA ALA A 45 1.56 -12.04 6.57
C ALA A 45 1.04 -11.94 5.12
N VAL A 46 0.08 -12.79 4.79
CA VAL A 46 -0.51 -12.86 3.45
C VAL A 46 -1.39 -11.63 3.27
N VAL A 47 -0.84 -10.56 2.69
CA VAL A 47 -1.64 -9.42 2.26
C VAL A 47 -2.50 -9.88 1.08
N PRO A 48 -3.83 -9.86 1.19
CA PRO A 48 -4.71 -10.21 0.07
C PRO A 48 -4.37 -9.36 -1.16
N ALA A 49 -4.42 -9.96 -2.36
CA ALA A 49 -4.12 -9.26 -3.61
C ALA A 49 -4.97 -7.98 -3.80
N SER A 50 -6.18 -7.95 -3.22
CA SER A 50 -7.07 -6.78 -3.19
C SER A 50 -6.52 -5.63 -2.34
N GLU A 51 -5.95 -5.91 -1.17
CA GLU A 51 -5.37 -4.90 -0.29
C GLU A 51 -4.07 -4.35 -0.88
N LEU A 52 -3.25 -5.22 -1.49
CA LEU A 52 -2.06 -4.79 -2.22
C LEU A 52 -2.40 -3.90 -3.42
N ALA A 53 -3.46 -4.22 -4.15
CA ALA A 53 -3.94 -3.39 -5.26
C ALA A 53 -4.48 -2.03 -4.76
N ALA A 54 -5.23 -2.01 -3.66
CA ALA A 54 -5.74 -0.78 -3.05
C ALA A 54 -4.59 0.13 -2.57
N ALA A 55 -3.60 -0.43 -1.88
CA ALA A 55 -2.42 0.31 -1.43
C ALA A 55 -1.64 0.91 -2.60
N ARG A 56 -1.42 0.15 -3.68
CA ARG A 56 -0.78 0.66 -4.91
C ARG A 56 -1.56 1.79 -5.56
N ALA A 57 -2.88 1.72 -5.58
CA ALA A 57 -3.73 2.79 -6.11
C ALA A 57 -3.61 4.08 -5.28
N GLU A 58 -3.60 3.97 -3.95
CA GLU A 58 -3.44 5.13 -3.07
C GLU A 58 -2.05 5.75 -3.20
N ILE A 59 -0.99 4.95 -3.33
CA ILE A 59 0.37 5.43 -3.60
C ILE A 59 0.41 6.26 -4.89
N ALA A 60 -0.16 5.75 -5.99
CA ALA A 60 -0.18 6.46 -7.26
C ALA A 60 -0.96 7.78 -7.18
N LYS A 61 -2.08 7.80 -6.44
CA LYS A 61 -2.86 9.02 -6.20
C LYS A 61 -2.07 10.05 -5.39
N LEU A 62 -1.43 9.62 -4.29
CA LEU A 62 -0.61 10.50 -3.46
C LEU A 62 0.57 11.08 -4.24
N GLN A 63 1.25 10.28 -5.06
CA GLN A 63 2.34 10.75 -5.91
C GLN A 63 1.89 11.85 -6.89
N ARG A 64 0.70 11.71 -7.51
CA ARG A 64 0.14 12.75 -8.40
C ARG A 64 -0.16 14.05 -7.64
N VAL A 65 -0.82 13.94 -6.48
CA VAL A 65 -1.18 15.11 -5.66
C VAL A 65 0.07 15.81 -5.15
N LEU A 66 1.08 15.05 -4.72
CA LEU A 66 2.35 15.60 -4.28
C LEU A 66 3.04 16.36 -5.42
N GLY A 67 3.15 15.78 -6.61
CA GLY A 67 3.75 16.45 -7.77
C GLY A 67 3.08 17.79 -8.11
N LYS A 68 1.74 17.84 -8.10
CA LYS A 68 0.98 19.08 -8.32
C LYS A 68 1.30 20.15 -7.26
N LYS A 69 1.30 19.76 -5.99
CA LYS A 69 1.60 20.67 -4.87
C LYS A 69 3.06 21.14 -4.85
N THR A 70 4.01 20.32 -5.30
CA THR A 70 5.41 20.71 -5.42
C THR A 70 5.57 21.83 -6.45
N LEU A 71 4.98 21.66 -7.64
CA LEU A 71 5.02 22.67 -8.68
C LEU A 71 4.30 23.96 -8.27
N GLU A 72 3.15 23.87 -7.62
CA GLU A 72 2.47 25.04 -7.05
C GLU A 72 3.35 25.77 -6.02
N ASN A 73 4.08 25.05 -5.17
CA ASN A 73 5.00 25.66 -4.21
C ASN A 73 6.19 26.34 -4.88
N GLU A 74 6.74 25.78 -5.96
CA GLU A 74 7.84 26.38 -6.71
C GLU A 74 7.40 27.73 -7.32
N ILE A 75 6.27 27.77 -8.00
CA ILE A 75 5.71 29.01 -8.57
C ILE A 75 5.44 30.05 -7.48
N LEU A 76 4.88 29.64 -6.35
CA LEU A 76 4.61 30.55 -5.24
C LEU A 76 5.90 31.11 -4.64
N LYS A 77 6.96 30.30 -4.51
CA LYS A 77 8.28 30.77 -4.06
C LYS A 77 8.87 31.77 -5.04
N GLU A 78 8.83 31.48 -6.34
CA GLU A 78 9.29 32.41 -7.38
C GLU A 78 8.54 33.75 -7.32
N ALA A 79 7.22 33.72 -7.13
CA ALA A 79 6.41 34.92 -6.99
C ALA A 79 6.78 35.74 -5.74
N VAL A 80 7.08 35.07 -4.62
CA VAL A 80 7.54 35.72 -3.38
C VAL A 80 8.92 36.33 -3.56
N GLU A 81 9.85 35.62 -4.19
CA GLU A 81 11.18 36.13 -4.51
C GLU A 81 11.10 37.36 -5.42
N TYR A 82 10.28 37.29 -6.48
CA TYR A 82 10.03 38.42 -7.37
C TYR A 82 9.45 39.63 -6.62
N ALA A 83 8.48 39.41 -5.72
CA ALA A 83 7.91 40.48 -4.90
C ALA A 83 8.94 41.09 -3.94
N ALA A 84 9.81 40.27 -3.34
CA ALA A 84 10.88 40.73 -2.47
C ALA A 84 11.96 41.54 -3.24
N GLU A 85 12.24 41.16 -4.48
CA GLU A 85 13.23 41.84 -5.33
C GLU A 85 12.68 43.14 -5.95
N LYS A 86 11.38 43.20 -6.24
CA LYS A 86 10.70 44.39 -6.78
C LYS A 86 10.19 45.37 -5.74
N LEU A 87 10.02 44.94 -4.49
CA LEU A 87 9.66 45.80 -3.38
C LEU A 87 10.89 45.97 -2.47
N PRO A 88 11.86 46.86 -2.81
CA PRO A 88 12.89 47.22 -1.85
C PRO A 88 12.16 47.83 -0.65
N THR A 89 12.17 47.12 0.47
CA THR A 89 11.76 47.54 1.81
C THR A 89 11.29 48.99 1.90
N CYS A 90 9.97 49.20 1.81
CA CYS A 90 9.36 50.33 2.51
C CYS A 90 9.19 49.89 3.96
N PRO A 91 9.92 50.48 4.95
CA PRO A 91 9.66 50.22 6.35
C PRO A 91 8.37 50.97 6.73
N ALA A 92 7.22 50.39 6.40
CA ALA A 92 5.92 50.94 6.76
C ALA A 92 5.11 49.95 7.60
N MET A 93 5.77 49.23 8.51
CA MET A 93 5.12 48.50 9.62
C MET A 93 6.08 48.41 10.83
N ALA A 94 6.74 49.52 11.19
CA ALA A 94 7.19 49.71 12.57
C ALA A 94 6.18 50.65 13.24
N THR A 95 4.98 50.15 13.51
CA THR A 95 4.10 50.80 14.46
C THR A 95 4.66 50.55 15.85
N ASP A 96 5.72 51.26 16.22
CA ASP A 96 5.93 51.64 17.61
C ASP A 96 4.82 52.63 17.95
N VAL A 97 3.64 52.10 18.28
CA VAL A 97 2.64 52.86 19.03
C VAL A 97 3.10 52.79 20.49
N PRO A 98 3.55 53.90 21.08
CA PRO A 98 3.92 53.87 22.49
C PRO A 98 2.64 53.68 23.31
N VAL A 99 2.63 52.64 24.14
CA VAL A 99 1.54 52.36 25.08
C VAL A 99 1.54 53.47 26.15
N PRO A 100 0.50 54.31 26.23
CA PRO A 100 0.29 55.14 27.41
C PRO A 100 -0.49 54.31 28.43
N TRP A 101 0.17 54.02 29.55
CA TRP A 101 -0.34 53.52 30.84
C TRP A 101 -1.74 52.85 30.86
#